data_AF-A0A1I1B066-F1
#
_entry.id   AF-A0A1I1B066-F1
#
_cell.length_a   1.000
_cell.length_b   1.000
_cell.length_c   1.000
_cell.angle_alpha   90.00
_cell.angle_beta   90.00
_cell.angle_gamma   90.00
#
_symmetry.space_group_name_H-M   'P 1'
#
loop_
_entity.id
_entity.type
_entity.pdbx_description
1 polymer ?
#
loop_
_entity_poly.entity_id
_entity_poly.type
_entity_poly.pdbx_seq_one_letter_code
_entity_poly.pdbx_strand_id
1 'polypeptide(L)' 'MKSTCENKEKSLETICPICGEIMKKDLYAYDSIENGKINYKCENCGHKSSKI' A
#
# COMPACT_ATOMS: atom_id res chain seq x y z
N MET A 1 -22.61 -8.40 13.20
CA MET A 1 -21.97 -9.05 12.04
C MET A 1 -22.50 -8.44 10.75
N LYS A 2 -21.96 -7.30 10.32
CA LYS A 2 -22.08 -6.65 8.99
C LYS A 2 -20.88 -5.66 8.94
N SER A 3 -20.13 -5.42 7.87
CA SER A 3 -20.47 -5.38 6.46
C SER A 3 -19.23 -5.64 5.62
N THR A 4 -19.43 -6.37 4.53
CA THR A 4 -18.50 -6.55 3.41
C THR A 4 -18.20 -5.20 2.76
N CYS A 5 -16.92 -4.87 2.57
CA CYS A 5 -16.49 -3.82 1.66
C CYS A 5 -15.38 -4.40 0.79
N GLU A 6 -15.79 -5.05 -0.31
CA GLU A 6 -14.90 -5.38 -1.41
C GLU A 6 -14.37 -4.08 -2.03
N ASN A 7 -13.25 -3.59 -1.50
CA ASN A 7 -12.52 -2.50 -2.11
C ASN A 7 -11.69 -3.07 -3.25
N LYS A 8 -12.18 -2.89 -4.49
CA LYS A 8 -11.44 -3.05 -5.75
C LYS A 8 -9.99 -2.61 -5.53
N GLU A 9 -9.11 -3.59 -5.32
CA GLU A 9 -7.68 -3.36 -5.19
C GLU A 9 -7.15 -3.01 -6.57
N LYS A 10 -7.27 -1.73 -6.93
CA LYS A 10 -6.49 -1.15 -8.01
C LYS A 10 -5.03 -1.35 -7.59
N SER A 11 -4.40 -2.37 -8.17
CA SER A 11 -2.99 -2.72 -8.00
C SER A 11 -2.15 -1.52 -8.41
N LEU A 12 -1.90 -0.62 -7.46
CA LEU A 12 -1.00 0.51 -7.67
C LEU A 12 0.41 -0.05 -7.61
N GLU A 13 0.91 -0.49 -8.75
CA GLU A 13 2.29 -0.92 -8.93
C GLU A 13 3.18 0.32 -8.82
N THR A 14 3.65 0.62 -7.61
CA THR A 14 4.58 1.74 -7.36
C THR A 14 6.00 1.20 -7.42
N ILE A 15 6.85 1.78 -8.25
CA ILE A 15 8.27 1.40 -8.31
C ILE A 15 9.05 2.11 -7.19
N CYS A 16 9.93 1.37 -6.53
CA CYS A 16 10.80 1.89 -5.50
C CYS A 16 11.90 2.76 -6.12
N PRO A 17 12.10 4.02 -5.67
CA PRO A 17 13.17 4.88 -6.19
C PRO A 17 14.57 4.45 -5.73
N ILE A 18 14.69 3.57 -4.73
CA ILE A 18 15.98 3.13 -4.19
C ILE A 18 16.54 1.95 -4.99
N CYS A 19 15.72 0.92 -5.23
CA CYS A 19 16.17 -0.31 -5.87
C CYS A 19 15.51 -0.59 -7.22
N GLY A 20 14.54 0.22 -7.65
CA GLY A 20 13.83 0.02 -8.92
C GLY A 20 12.82 -1.13 -8.93
N GLU A 21 12.57 -1.75 -7.77
CA GLU A 21 11.65 -2.90 -7.64
C GLU A 21 10.21 -2.45 -7.38
N ILE A 22 9.25 -3.33 -7.69
CA ILE A 22 7.83 -3.06 -7.43
C ILE A 22 7.58 -3.09 -5.92
N MET A 23 6.99 -2.01 -5.40
CA MET A 23 6.52 -1.90 -4.02
C MET A 23 5.13 -2.50 -3.91
N LYS A 24 4.94 -3.32 -2.87
CA LYS A 24 3.64 -3.91 -2.56
C LYS A 24 2.84 -3.00 -1.63
N LYS A 25 1.53 -3.03 -1.80
CA LYS A 25 0.59 -2.31 -0.95
C LYS A 25 0.56 -2.95 0.44
N ASP A 26 0.78 -2.15 1.47
CA ASP A 26 0.64 -2.60 2.86
C ASP A 26 -0.80 -2.33 3.31
N LEU A 27 -1.63 -3.36 3.19
CA LEU A 27 -3.05 -3.34 3.55
C LEU A 27 -3.28 -3.37 5.07
N TYR A 28 -2.26 -3.72 5.86
CA TYR A 28 -2.36 -3.86 7.32
C TYR A 28 -2.02 -2.57 8.07
N ALA A 29 -1.67 -1.50 7.37
CA ALA A 29 -1.52 -0.20 8.00
C ALA A 29 -2.91 0.30 8.44
N TYR A 30 -3.22 0.09 9.71
CA TYR A 30 -4.47 0.42 10.41
C TYR A 30 -4.95 1.86 10.11
N ASP A 31 -4.01 2.81 10.01
CA ASP A 31 -4.27 4.23 9.69
C ASP A 31 -4.65 4.53 8.22
N SER A 32 -4.51 3.55 7.31
CA SER A 32 -4.77 3.72 5.88
C SER A 32 -6.25 3.89 5.57
N ILE A 33 -7.10 3.31 6.42
CA ILE A 33 -8.54 3.27 6.24
C ILE A 33 -9.18 4.61 6.65
N GLU A 34 -8.64 5.27 7.68
CA GLU A 34 -9.20 6.52 8.19
C GLU A 34 -8.92 7.73 7.28
N ASN A 35 -7.76 7.75 6.61
CA ASN A 35 -7.31 8.89 5.80
C ASN A 35 -7.25 8.62 4.29
N GLY A 36 -7.64 7.43 3.83
CA GLY A 36 -7.47 7.02 2.42
C GLY A 36 -6.01 6.89 1.98
N LYS A 37 -5.04 7.01 2.90
CA LYS A 37 -3.61 6.93 2.61
C LYS A 37 -3.23 5.49 2.34
N ILE A 38 -2.68 5.21 1.17
CA ILE A 38 -2.16 3.88 0.85
C ILE A 38 -0.68 3.84 1.20
N ASN A 39 -0.32 2.90 2.08
CA ASN A 39 1.07 2.60 2.39
C ASN A 39 1.61 1.55 1.42
N TYR A 40 2.86 1.74 0.99
CA TYR A 40 3.60 0.83 0.13
C TYR A 40 4.91 0.47 0.80
N LYS A 41 5.28 -0.81 0.74
CA LYS A 41 6.54 -1.32 1.24
C LYS A 41 7.27 -2.06 0.13
N CYS A 42 8.53 -1.70 -0.08
CA CYS A 42 9.44 -2.46 -0.93
C CYS A 42 9.97 -3.65 -0.13
N GLU A 43 9.81 -4.86 -0.66
CA GLU A 43 10.33 -6.07 -0.02
C GLU A 43 11.85 -6.22 -0.20
N ASN A 44 12.41 -5.68 -1.28
CA ASN A 44 13.83 -5.84 -1.59
C ASN A 44 14.74 -4.93 -0.76
N CYS A 45 14.41 -3.63 -0.63
CA CYS A 45 15.22 -2.68 0.14
C CYS A 45 14.58 -2.24 1.47
N GLY A 46 13.34 -2.64 1.74
CA GLY A 46 12.61 -2.23 2.95
C GLY A 46 12.06 -0.80 2.93
N HIS A 47 12.20 -0.06 1.83
CA HIS A 47 11.71 1.31 1.70
C HIS A 47 10.18 1.38 1.85
N LYS A 48 9.69 2.37 2.58
CA LYS A 48 8.26 2.59 2.82
C LYS A 48 7.86 3.94 2.24
N SER A 49 6.75 3.97 1.51
CA SER A 49 6.20 5.20 0.93
C SER A 49 4.69 5.23 1.15
N SER A 50 4.15 6.38 1.53
CA SER A 50 2.71 6.59 1.66
C SER A 50 2.24 7.51 0.53
N LYS A 51 1.20 7.12 -0.22
CA LYS A 51 0.54 8.01 -1.19
C LYS A 51 -0.89 8.29 -0.71
N ILE A 52 -1.35 9.53 -0.89
CA ILE A 52 -2.73 9.96 -0.61
C ILE A 52 -3.54 10.00 -1.90
#